data_AF-A0A523KE08-F1
#
_entry.id   AF-A0A523KE08-F1
#
_cell.length_a   1.000
_cell.length_b   1.000
_cell.length_c   1.000
_cell.angle_alpha   90.00
_cell.angle_beta   90.00
_cell.angle_gamma   90.00
#
_symmetry.space_group_name_H-M   'P 1'
#
loop_
_entity.id
_entity.type
_entity.pdbx_description
1 polymer ?
#
loop_
_entity_poly.entity_id
_entity_poly.type
_entity_poly.pdbx_seq_one_letter_code
_entity_poly.pdbx_strand_id
1 'polypeptide(L)' 'GKTIRLGSAELMCFAPSPRCAITMHEQGGDIPKDPSMLRTIVKHADQILGVYCMVKKTGTVNTGDSLTLS' A
#
# COMPACT_ATOMS: atom_id res chain seq x y z
N GLY A 1 7.06 -8.60 -12.50
CA GLY A 1 6.28 -8.34 -11.27
C GLY A 1 6.32 -9.56 -10.39
N LYS A 2 6.14 -9.40 -9.08
CA LYS A 2 5.93 -10.51 -8.14
C LYS A 2 4.43 -10.80 -8.02
N THR A 3 4.07 -12.05 -7.77
CA THR A 3 2.70 -12.44 -7.45
C THR A 3 2.57 -12.59 -5.93
N ILE A 4 1.56 -11.92 -5.37
CA ILE A 4 1.15 -12.05 -3.99
C ILE A 4 -0.02 -13.03 -3.95
N ARG A 5 0.06 -14.03 -3.08
CA ARG A 5 -1.11 -14.82 -2.65
C ARG A 5 -1.49 -14.39 -1.25
N LEU A 6 -2.76 -14.06 -1.06
CA LEU A 6 -3.31 -13.60 0.21
C LEU A 6 -4.75 -14.12 0.33
N GLY A 7 -5.00 -14.95 1.34
CA GLY A 7 -6.27 -15.67 1.46
C GLY A 7 -6.53 -16.55 0.23
N SER A 8 -7.66 -16.32 -0.44
CA SER A 8 -8.01 -16.99 -1.70
C SER A 8 -7.74 -16.17 -2.97
N ALA A 9 -7.20 -14.96 -2.81
CA ALA A 9 -6.91 -14.03 -3.92
C ALA A 9 -5.46 -14.15 -4.41
N GLU A 10 -5.26 -13.89 -5.71
CA GLU A 10 -3.93 -13.73 -6.30
C GLU A 10 -3.81 -12.33 -6.92
N LEU A 11 -2.72 -11.63 -6.61
CA LEU A 11 -2.47 -10.26 -7.00
C LEU A 11 -1.11 -10.16 -7.70
N MET A 12 -1.01 -9.46 -8.82
CA MET A 12 0.27 -9.19 -9.49
C MET A 12 0.73 -7.76 -9.20
N CYS A 13 1.88 -7.62 -8.55
CA CYS A 13 2.56 -6.34 -8.37
C CYS A 13 3.04 -5.80 -9.72
N PHE A 14 2.60 -4.61 -10.10
CA PHE A 14 2.94 -4.01 -11.41
C PHE A 14 3.67 -2.67 -11.33
N ALA A 15 3.53 -1.91 -10.23
CA ALA A 15 4.23 -0.63 -10.07
C ALA A 15 4.44 -0.26 -8.60
N PRO A 16 5.50 0.46 -8.24
CA PRO A 16 5.60 1.15 -6.96
C PRO A 16 4.44 2.16 -6.77
N SER A 17 4.07 2.44 -5.51
CA SER A 17 3.01 3.39 -5.18
C SER A 17 3.60 4.73 -4.71
N PRO A 18 3.80 5.72 -5.61
CA PRO A 18 4.21 7.06 -5.20
C PRO A 18 3.11 7.73 -4.38
N ARG A 19 3.49 8.37 -3.28
CA ARG A 19 2.56 9.09 -2.42
C ARG A 19 2.47 10.56 -2.80
N CYS A 20 1.24 11.05 -2.79
CA CYS A 20 0.91 12.45 -2.95
C CYS A 20 0.52 13.08 -1.61
N ALA A 21 0.10 14.35 -1.64
CA ALA A 21 -0.27 15.11 -0.46
C ALA A 21 -1.37 14.48 0.42
N ILE A 22 -2.14 13.52 -0.13
CA ILE A 22 -3.26 12.93 0.59
C ILE A 22 -2.86 12.26 1.92
N THR A 23 -1.63 11.75 2.02
CA THR A 23 -1.12 11.12 3.25
C THR A 23 -0.89 12.10 4.39
N MET A 24 -0.89 13.41 4.12
CA MET A 24 -0.68 14.46 5.12
C MET A 24 -2.00 15.01 5.67
N HIS A 25 -3.14 14.69 5.07
CA HIS A 25 -4.43 15.19 5.53
C HIS A 25 -4.84 14.58 6.87
N GLU A 26 -5.76 15.25 7.54
CA GLU A 26 -6.38 14.74 8.76
C GLU A 26 -7.06 13.39 8.53
N GLN A 27 -7.02 12.51 9.54
CA GLN A 27 -7.60 11.17 9.46
C GLN A 27 -8.42 10.90 10.72
N GLY A 28 -9.71 10.60 10.53
CA GLY A 28 -10.58 10.14 11.61
C GLY A 28 -10.80 11.14 12.76
N GLY A 29 -10.50 12.43 12.57
CA GLY A 29 -10.67 13.48 13.58
C GLY A 29 -9.57 13.55 14.65
N ASP A 30 -8.95 12.42 15.00
CA ASP A 30 -7.92 12.34 16.04
C ASP A 30 -6.49 12.53 15.51
N ILE A 31 -6.30 12.37 14.20
CA ILE A 31 -5.00 12.55 13.54
C ILE A 31 -5.04 13.88 12.78
N PRO A 32 -4.35 14.93 13.24
CA PRO A 32 -4.35 16.23 12.56
C PRO A 32 -3.55 16.16 11.26
N LYS A 33 -3.77 17.15 10.39
CA LYS A 33 -2.95 17.35 9.19
C LYS A 33 -1.47 17.52 9.58
N ASP A 34 -0.61 16.69 9.00
CA ASP A 34 0.84 16.76 9.22
C ASP A 34 1.63 16.78 7.89
N PRO A 35 2.16 17.94 7.47
CA PRO A 35 3.01 18.05 6.30
C PRO A 35 4.34 17.27 6.39
N SER A 36 4.78 16.93 7.60
CA SER A 36 6.01 16.18 7.82
C SER A 36 5.91 14.75 7.28
N MET A 37 4.71 14.19 7.19
CA MET A 37 4.45 12.84 6.66
C MET A 37 4.96 12.67 5.23
N LEU A 38 4.58 13.54 4.28
CA LEU A 38 5.07 13.43 2.91
C LEU A 38 6.56 13.74 2.81
N ARG A 39 7.07 14.71 3.59
CA ARG A 39 8.51 15.03 3.62
C ARG A 39 9.33 13.83 4.07
N THR A 40 8.85 13.09 5.07
CA THR A 40 9.47 11.86 5.55
C THR A 40 9.46 10.77 4.47
N ILE A 41 8.32 10.56 3.79
CA ILE A 41 8.22 9.58 2.70
C ILE A 41 9.18 9.94 1.55
N VAL A 42 9.26 11.22 1.15
CA VAL A 42 10.19 11.68 0.12
C VAL A 42 11.64 11.46 0.54
N LYS A 43 12.00 11.83 1.77
CA LYS A 43 13.38 11.76 2.27
C LYS A 43 13.89 10.33 2.48
N HIS A 44 13.00 9.43 2.91
CA HIS A 44 13.40 8.11 3.39
C HIS A 44 12.92 6.94 2.52
N ALA A 45 12.05 7.18 1.55
CA ALA A 45 11.44 6.12 0.75
C ALA A 45 11.28 6.49 -0.74
N ASP A 46 12.06 7.45 -1.25
CA ASP A 46 12.02 7.89 -2.66
C ASP A 46 10.60 8.25 -3.14
N GLN A 47 9.80 8.86 -2.25
CA GLN A 47 8.39 9.17 -2.46
C GLN A 47 7.47 7.93 -2.61
N ILE A 48 8.00 6.71 -2.54
CA ILE A 48 7.28 5.45 -2.73
C ILE A 48 6.90 4.85 -1.37
N LEU A 49 5.62 4.60 -1.16
CA LEU A 49 5.14 3.83 -0.01
C LEU A 49 4.04 2.87 -0.44
N GLY A 50 4.44 1.61 -0.65
CA GLY A 50 3.57 0.52 -1.08
C GLY A 50 3.75 0.17 -2.56
N VAL A 51 2.85 -0.68 -3.05
CA VAL A 51 2.87 -1.23 -4.41
C VAL A 51 1.45 -1.29 -4.95
N TYR A 52 1.28 -1.01 -6.23
CA TYR A 52 0.02 -1.26 -6.94
C TYR A 52 0.00 -2.68 -7.49
N CYS A 53 -1.16 -3.31 -7.33
CA CYS A 53 -1.39 -4.67 -7.78
C CYS A 53 -2.63 -4.75 -8.68
N MET A 54 -2.61 -5.72 -9.61
CA MET A 54 -3.78 -6.13 -10.36
C MET A 54 -4.31 -7.44 -9.80
N VAL A 55 -5.63 -7.60 -9.75
CA VAL A 55 -6.25 -8.88 -9.38
C VAL A 55 -6.04 -9.88 -10.52
N LYS A 56 -5.30 -10.95 -10.25
CA LYS A 56 -5.11 -12.09 -11.17
C LYS A 56 -6.18 -13.14 -10.96
N LYS A 57 -6.57 -13.35 -9.70
CA LYS A 57 -7.66 -14.23 -9.29
C LYS A 57 -8.45 -13.55 -8.16
N THR A 58 -9.75 -13.42 -8.35
CA THR A 58 -10.67 -12.92 -7.32
C THR A 58 -10.75 -13.91 -6.16
N GLY A 59 -10.91 -13.39 -4.95
CA GLY A 59 -11.09 -14.18 -3.75
C GLY A 59 -11.38 -13.29 -2.56
N THR A 60 -11.66 -13.92 -1.43
CA THR A 60 -11.82 -13.27 -0.14
C THR A 60 -10.47 -13.20 0.57
N VAL A 61 -10.22 -12.04 1.17
CA VAL A 61 -9.10 -11.76 2.07
C VAL A 61 -9.69 -11.46 3.45
N ASN A 62 -9.17 -12.10 4.48
CA ASN A 62 -9.53 -11.88 5.87
C ASN A 62 -8.30 -11.46 6.69
N THR A 63 -8.53 -10.75 7.78
CA THR A 63 -7.46 -10.46 8.76
C THR A 63 -6.86 -11.77 9.28
N GLY A 64 -5.53 -11.87 9.25
CA GLY A 64 -4.80 -13.06 9.67
C GLY A 64 -4.44 -14.02 8.53
N ASP A 65 -4.93 -13.79 7.31
CA ASP A 65 -4.52 -14.58 6.15
C ASP A 65 -3.00 -14.46 5.93
N SER A 66 -2.36 -15.61 5.69
CA SER A 66 -0.93 -15.64 5.37
C SER A 66 -0.67 -15.06 3.98
N LEU A 67 0.40 -14.26 3.89
CA LEU A 67 0.89 -13.71 2.65
C LEU A 67 2.08 -14.52 2.15
N THR A 68 2.06 -14.92 0.87
CA THR A 68 3.24 -15.50 0.21
C THR A 68 3.56 -14.76 -1.08
N LEU A 69 4.85 -14.77 -1.45
CA LEU A 69 5.38 -14.14 -2.64
C LEU A 69 5.99 -15.20 -3.57
N SER A 70 5.62 -15.17 -4.84
CA SER A 70 6.21 -15.99 -5.91
C SER A 70 6.55 -15.16 -7.14
#